data_AF-A0A1U7M4L0-F1
#
_entry.id   AF-A0A1U7M4L0-F1
#
_cell.length_a   1.000
_cell.length_b   1.000
_cell.length_c   1.000
_cell.angle_alpha   90.00
_cell.angle_beta   90.00
_cell.angle_gamma   90.00
#
_symmetry.space_group_name_H-M   'P 1'
#
loop_
_entity.id
_entity.type
_entity.pdbx_description
1 polymer ?
#
loop_
_entity_poly.entity_id
_entity_poly.type
_entity_poly.pdbx_seq_one_letter_code
_entity_poly.pdbx_strand_id
1 'polypeptide(L)' 'MVFNKNSGLVKNVWVPLILSGVYTKDQVPALGNLKEVVESVLADIQ' A
#
# COMPACT_ATOMS: atom_id res chain seq x y z
N MET A 1 4.52 -15.18 -3.41
CA MET A 1 5.29 -13.92 -3.35
C MET A 1 4.69 -13.10 -2.22
N VAL A 2 5.48 -12.76 -1.19
CA VAL A 2 5.00 -12.05 0.00
C VAL A 2 5.43 -10.59 -0.14
N PHE A 3 4.47 -9.67 -0.21
CA PHE A 3 4.76 -8.23 -0.16
C PHE A 3 5.12 -7.84 1.26
N ASN A 4 6.05 -6.91 1.42
CA ASN A 4 6.45 -6.38 2.72
C ASN A 4 6.42 -4.85 2.67
N LYS A 5 6.42 -4.21 3.84
CA LYS A 5 6.40 -2.74 3.95
C LYS A 5 7.56 -2.03 3.26
N ASN A 6 8.66 -2.76 3.03
CA ASN A 6 9.84 -2.28 2.33
C ASN A 6 9.82 -2.58 0.82
N SER A 7 8.76 -3.21 0.31
CA SER A 7 8.62 -3.50 -1.10
C SER A 7 8.49 -2.19 -1.87
N GLY A 8 9.24 -2.05 -2.96
CA GLY A 8 9.17 -0.87 -3.82
C GLY A 8 7.74 -0.59 -4.30
N LEU A 9 6.93 -1.63 -4.54
CA LEU A 9 5.54 -1.48 -4.94
C LEU A 9 4.70 -0.84 -3.83
N VAL A 10 4.86 -1.26 -2.57
CA VAL A 10 4.12 -0.70 -1.45
C VAL A 10 4.62 0.71 -1.14
N LYS A 11 5.92 0.85 -0.87
CA LYS A 11 6.50 2.08 -0.32
C LYS A 11 6.64 3.20 -1.34
N ASN A 12 6.98 2.89 -2.59
CA ASN A 12 7.29 3.91 -3.60
C ASN A 12 6.17 4.11 -4.61
N VAL A 13 5.20 3.20 -4.70
CA VAL A 13 4.06 3.33 -5.62
C VAL A 13 2.78 3.53 -4.83
N TRP A 14 2.29 2.51 -4.11
CA TRP A 14 0.96 2.57 -3.51
C TRP A 14 0.82 3.59 -2.37
N VAL A 15 1.72 3.58 -1.40
CA VAL A 15 1.68 4.52 -0.25
C VAL A 15 1.68 5.98 -0.70
N PRO A 16 2.66 6.47 -1.50
CA PRO A 16 2.68 7.88 -1.90
C PRO A 16 1.51 8.25 -2.81
N LEU A 17 1.04 7.35 -3.66
CA LEU A 17 -0.12 7.58 -4.50
C LEU A 17 -1.42 7.72 -3.69
N ILE A 18 -1.57 6.93 -2.63
CA ILE A 18 -2.72 7.03 -1.72
C ILE A 18 -2.62 8.29 -0.84
N LEU A 19 -1.43 8.58 -0.30
CA LEU A 19 -1.19 9.82 0.45
C LEU A 19 -1.40 11.08 -0.41
N SER A 20 -1.09 11.01 -1.70
CA SER A 20 -1.35 12.08 -2.66
C SER A 20 -2.83 12.19 -3.07
N GLY A 21 -3.70 11.30 -2.60
CA GLY A 21 -5.12 11.28 -2.95
C GLY A 21 -5.43 10.81 -4.38
N VAL A 22 -4.45 10.27 -5.11
CA VAL A 22 -4.63 9.75 -6.47
C VAL A 22 -5.37 8.41 -6.45
N TYR A 23 -5.09 7.58 -5.45
CA TYR A 23 -5.73 6.29 -5.25
C TYR A 23 -6.31 6.19 -3.83
N THR A 24 -7.30 5.32 -3.66
CA THR A 24 -7.83 4.94 -2.35
C THR A 24 -7.37 3.53 -1.98
N LYS A 25 -7.39 3.21 -0.68
CA LYS A 25 -7.13 1.85 -0.18
C LYS A 25 -8.00 0.77 -0.84
N ASP A 26 -9.20 1.14 -1.30
CA ASP A 26 -10.12 0.25 -2.02
C ASP A 26 -9.69 -0.05 -3.45
N GLN A 27 -8.93 0.85 -4.08
CA GLN A 27 -8.36 0.67 -5.42
C GLN A 27 -7.14 -0.25 -5.42
N VAL A 28 -6.58 -0.55 -4.24
CA VAL A 28 -5.44 -1.46 -4.13
C VAL A 28 -5.88 -2.88 -4.50
N PRO A 29 -5.29 -3.50 -5.52
CA PRO A 29 -5.65 -4.86 -5.89
C PRO A 29 -5.31 -5.82 -4.75
N ALA A 30 -6.22 -6.74 -4.47
CA ALA A 30 -6.04 -7.83 -3.50
C ALA A 30 -5.09 -8.91 -4.06
N LEU A 31 -3.84 -8.53 -4.33
CA LEU A 31 -2.78 -9.41 -4.81
C LEU A 31 -2.06 -10.03 -3.62
N GLY A 32 -2.50 -11.22 -3.21
CA GLY A 32 -1.97 -11.89 -2.02
C GLY A 32 -2.14 -10.99 -0.79
N ASN A 33 -1.03 -10.62 -0.16
CA ASN A 33 -1.01 -9.75 1.02
C ASN A 33 -0.69 -8.27 0.70
N LEU A 34 -0.74 -7.83 -0.56
CA LEU A 34 -0.42 -6.45 -0.94
C LEU A 34 -1.34 -5.44 -0.26
N LYS A 35 -2.67 -5.65 -0.34
CA LYS A 35 -3.67 -4.73 0.20
C LYS A 35 -3.52 -4.56 1.71
N GLU A 36 -3.42 -5.67 2.44
CA GLU A 36 -3.22 -5.67 3.89
C GLU A 36 -1.94 -4.92 4.29
N VAL A 37 -0.84 -5.13 3.57
CA VAL A 37 0.43 -4.45 3.86
C VAL A 37 0.35 -2.96 3.57
N VAL A 38 -0.29 -2.55 2.47
CA VAL A 38 -0.51 -1.13 2.15
C VAL A 38 -1.37 -0.47 3.24
N GLU A 39 -2.47 -1.10 3.64
CA GLU A 39 -3.34 -0.59 4.71
C GLU A 39 -2.62 -0.52 6.05
N SER A 40 -1.83 -1.54 6.40
CA SER A 40 -1.02 -1.54 7.62
C SER A 40 0.05 -0.44 7.63
N VAL A 41 0.70 -0.16 6.50
CA VAL A 41 1.70 0.93 6.41
C VAL A 41 1.02 2.29 6.47
N LEU A 42 -0.13 2.48 5.83
CA LEU A 42 -0.89 3.73 5.92
C LEU A 42 -1.36 3.99 7.36
N ALA A 43 -1.79 2.95 8.08
CA ALA A 43 -2.17 3.06 9.48
C ALA A 43 -0.99 3.36 10.43
N ASP A 44 0.25 3.01 10.06
CA ASP A 44 1.47 3.34 10.83
C ASP A 44 1.93 4.79 10.59
N ILE A 45 1.57 5.37 9.44
CA ILE A 45 1.93 6.75 9.05
C ILE A 45 0.93 7.79 9.60
N GLN A 46 -0.33 7.39 9.85
CA GLN A 46 -1.44 8.26 10.24
C GLN A 46 -1.59 8.35 11.76
#